data_AF-A0A218N4B0-F1
#
_entry.id   AF-A0A218N4B0-F1
#
_cell.length_a   1.000
_cell.length_b   1.000
_cell.length_c   1.000
_cell.angle_alpha   90.00
_cell.angle_beta   90.00
_cell.angle_gamma   90.00
#
_symmetry.space_group_name_H-M   'P 1'
#
loop_
_entity.id
_entity.type
_entity.pdbx_description
1 polymer ?
#
loop_
_entity_poly.entity_id
_entity_poly.type
_entity_poly.pdbx_seq_one_letter_code
_entity_poly.pdbx_strand_id
1 'polypeptide(L)'
;MKSDEIITLVEKCDIFDGKKLSFKQKEIAIRYVFGQTAEELAMHFDNSTRSIWLHLDVVRNEFGNVSLSSLRTIIFMKLICQFINIKIR
;
A
#
# COMPACT_ATOMS: atom_id res chain seq x y z
N MET A 1 8.97 -9.18 0.71
CA MET A 1 9.56 -7.97 0.11
C MET A 1 10.42 -7.28 1.15
N LYS A 2 11.64 -6.86 0.78
CA LYS A 2 12.56 -6.20 1.72
C LYS A 2 12.07 -4.78 2.01
N SER A 3 12.40 -4.25 3.19
CA SER A 3 11.96 -2.90 3.59
C SER A 3 12.46 -1.81 2.64
N ASP A 4 13.66 -1.94 2.07
CA ASP A 4 14.22 -0.97 1.12
C ASP A 4 13.44 -0.88 -0.21
N GLU A 5 12.90 -2.02 -0.67
CA GLU A 5 12.05 -2.09 -1.87
C GLU A 5 10.72 -1.37 -1.61
N ILE A 6 10.16 -1.57 -0.42
CA ILE A 6 8.92 -0.91 0.02
C ILE A 6 9.12 0.60 0.13
N ILE A 7 10.19 1.06 0.80
CA ILE A 7 10.51 2.49 0.92
C ILE A 7 10.62 3.12 -0.47
N THR A 8 11.32 2.45 -1.38
CA THR A 8 11.44 2.90 -2.78
C THR A 8 10.06 3.06 -3.44
N LEU A 9 9.16 2.09 -3.26
CA LEU A 9 7.81 2.19 -3.82
C LEU A 9 6.96 3.29 -3.16
N VAL A 10 7.06 3.50 -1.84
CA VAL A 10 6.30 4.54 -1.14
C VAL A 10 6.79 5.94 -1.49
N GLU A 11 8.11 6.13 -1.57
CA GLU A 11 8.72 7.45 -1.70
C GLU A 11 8.94 7.87 -3.15
N LYS A 12 9.30 6.93 -4.04
CA LYS A 12 9.65 7.24 -5.43
C LYS A 12 8.50 7.03 -6.41
N CYS A 13 7.54 6.17 -6.07
CA CYS A 13 6.35 5.98 -6.90
C CYS A 13 5.20 6.79 -6.28
N ASP A 14 4.82 7.89 -6.92
CA ASP A 14 3.66 8.69 -6.51
C ASP A 14 2.34 7.95 -6.86
N ILE A 15 2.09 6.83 -6.18
CA ILE A 15 0.92 5.96 -6.38
C ILE A 15 -0.23 6.29 -5.44
N PHE A 16 0.01 7.17 -4.47
CA PHE A 16 -1.00 7.63 -3.53
C PHE A 16 -1.55 9.02 -3.88
N ASP A 17 -1.06 9.67 -4.95
CA ASP A 17 -1.56 10.93 -5.48
C ASP A 17 -1.74 12.03 -4.41
N GLY A 18 -0.76 12.16 -3.50
CA GLY A 18 -0.84 13.13 -2.39
C GLY A 18 -1.94 12.88 -1.34
N LYS A 19 -2.57 11.69 -1.30
CA LYS A 19 -3.55 11.31 -0.25
C LYS A 19 -2.96 11.48 1.14
N LYS A 20 -3.81 11.83 2.12
CA LYS A 20 -3.42 12.15 3.51
C LYS A 20 -3.18 10.87 4.33
N LEU A 21 -2.25 10.05 3.86
CA LEU A 21 -1.86 8.79 4.47
C LEU A 21 -0.48 8.92 5.10
N SER A 22 -0.35 8.41 6.33
CA SER A 22 0.95 8.22 6.97
C SER A 22 1.81 7.21 6.21
N PHE A 23 3.13 7.28 6.39
CA PHE A 23 4.04 6.31 5.79
C PHE A 23 3.66 4.86 6.14
N LYS A 24 3.35 4.60 7.42
CA LYS A 24 2.92 3.28 7.90
C LYS A 24 1.67 2.76 7.16
N GLN A 25 0.69 3.61 6.88
CA GLN A 25 -0.51 3.22 6.13
C GLN A 25 -0.18 2.87 4.66
N LYS A 26 0.68 3.67 4.01
CA LYS A 26 1.15 3.39 2.65
C LYS A 26 1.93 2.07 2.61
N GLU A 27 2.79 1.84 3.60
CA GLU A 27 3.57 0.63 3.74
C GLU A 27 2.69 -0.62 3.86
N ILE A 28 1.73 -0.58 4.80
CA ILE A 28 0.75 -1.64 5.02
C ILE A 28 -0.01 -1.96 3.73
N ALA A 29 -0.48 -0.92 3.02
CA ALA A 29 -1.24 -1.09 1.78
C ALA A 29 -0.41 -1.78 0.68
N ILE A 30 0.85 -1.37 0.48
CA ILE A 30 1.74 -1.98 -0.51
C ILE A 30 2.00 -3.45 -0.17
N ARG A 31 2.38 -3.75 1.08
CA ARG A 31 2.63 -5.13 1.52
C ARG A 31 1.40 -6.02 1.35
N TYR A 32 0.22 -5.51 1.67
CA TYR A 32 -1.05 -6.20 1.45
C TYR A 32 -1.35 -6.44 -0.04
N VAL A 33 -1.04 -5.48 -0.91
CA VAL A 33 -1.18 -5.62 -2.37
C VAL A 33 -0.32 -6.76 -2.90
N PHE A 34 0.90 -6.90 -2.36
CA PHE A 34 1.83 -7.98 -2.68
C PHE A 34 1.58 -9.29 -1.92
N GLY A 35 0.40 -9.44 -1.31
CA GLY A 35 -0.09 -10.73 -0.81
C GLY A 35 0.18 -11.00 0.66
N GLN A 36 0.77 -10.07 1.42
CA GLN A 36 0.90 -10.27 2.86
C GLN A 36 -0.46 -10.26 3.55
N THR A 37 -0.70 -11.21 4.45
CA THR A 37 -1.95 -11.28 5.23
C THR A 37 -1.94 -10.26 6.37
N ALA A 38 -3.11 -10.01 6.97
CA ALA A 38 -3.20 -9.10 8.10
C ALA A 38 -2.41 -9.61 9.32
N GLU A 39 -2.29 -10.92 9.49
CA GLU A 39 -1.52 -11.58 10.55
C GLU A 39 -0.02 -11.41 10.34
N GLU A 40 0.47 -11.59 9.10
CA GLU A 40 1.88 -11.37 8.77
C GLU A 40 2.27 -9.90 8.96
N LEU A 41 1.38 -8.98 8.60
CA LEU A 41 1.58 -7.55 8.82
C LEU A 41 1.55 -7.20 10.31
N ALA A 42 0.64 -7.79 11.07
CA ALA A 42 0.54 -7.62 12.52
C ALA A 42 1.86 -8.03 13.20
N MET A 43 2.41 -9.18 12.82
CA MET A 43 3.71 -9.64 13.29
C MET A 43 4.85 -8.71 12.85
N HIS A 44 4.84 -8.24 11.61
CA HIS A 44 5.87 -7.35 11.07
C HIS A 44 5.93 -5.99 11.79
N PHE A 45 4.77 -5.44 12.14
CA PHE A 45 4.66 -4.12 12.77
C PHE A 45 4.53 -4.16 14.30
N ASP A 46 4.71 -5.33 14.93
CA ASP A 46 4.48 -5.59 16.35
C ASP A 46 3.15 -4.99 16.84
N ASN A 47 2.06 -5.38 16.17
CA ASN A 47 0.74 -4.80 16.36
C ASN A 47 -0.36 -5.87 16.27
N SER A 48 -1.60 -5.51 16.61
CA SER A 48 -2.74 -6.42 16.46
C SER A 48 -3.26 -6.47 15.02
N THR A 49 -3.79 -7.63 14.60
CA THR A 49 -4.49 -7.80 13.31
C THR A 49 -5.62 -6.78 13.15
N ARG A 50 -6.35 -6.47 14.24
CA ARG A 50 -7.39 -5.44 14.25
C ARG A 50 -6.84 -4.07 13.88
N SER A 51 -5.67 -3.68 14.39
CA SER A 51 -5.05 -2.42 14.02
C SER A 51 -4.62 -2.40 12.55
N ILE A 52 -4.17 -3.52 11.99
CA ILE A 52 -3.85 -3.61 10.56
C ILE A 52 -5.10 -3.35 9.71
N TRP A 53 -6.23 -3.97 10.08
CA TRP A 53 -7.51 -3.72 9.40
C TRP A 53 -7.94 -2.26 9.48
N LEU A 54 -7.77 -1.59 10.64
CA LEU A 54 -8.06 -0.16 10.78
C LEU A 54 -7.17 0.70 9.88
N HIS A 55 -5.89 0.37 9.73
CA HIS A 55 -5.01 1.08 8.79
C HIS A 55 -5.47 0.90 7.34
N LEU A 56 -5.81 -0.32 6.93
CA LEU A 56 -6.35 -0.59 5.60
C LEU A 56 -7.70 0.08 5.36
N ASP A 57 -8.52 0.23 6.41
CA ASP A 57 -9.79 0.95 6.38
C ASP A 57 -9.58 2.44 6.09
N VAL A 58 -8.61 3.08 6.74
CA VAL A 58 -8.23 4.47 6.42
C VAL A 58 -7.75 4.58 4.98
N VAL A 59 -6.92 3.64 4.52
CA VAL A 59 -6.42 3.66 3.13
C VAL A 59 -7.59 3.54 2.14
N ARG A 60 -8.46 2.53 2.26
CA ARG A 60 -9.57 2.38 1.31
C ARG A 60 -10.52 3.57 1.31
N ASN A 61 -10.69 4.26 2.44
CA ASN A 61 -11.49 5.48 2.54
C ASN A 61 -10.88 6.64 1.75
N GLU A 62 -9.56 6.83 1.80
CA GLU A 62 -8.85 7.82 0.96
C GLU A 62 -8.93 7.51 -0.55
N PHE A 63 -9.26 6.26 -0.91
CA PHE A 63 -9.55 5.85 -2.29
C PHE A 63 -11.05 5.84 -2.63
N GLY A 64 -11.90 6.48 -1.83
CA GLY A 64 -13.34 6.58 -2.08
C GLY A 64 -14.16 5.43 -1.49
N ASN A 65 -13.72 4.90 -0.34
CA ASN A 65 -14.36 3.78 0.37
C ASN A 65 -14.52 2.52 -0.51
N VAL A 66 -13.47 2.18 -1.24
CA VAL A 66 -13.43 1.00 -2.10
C VAL A 66 -13.32 -0.29 -1.28
N SER A 67 -13.61 -1.43 -1.90
CA SER A 67 -13.29 -2.73 -1.30
C SER A 67 -11.77 -2.96 -1.25
N LEU A 68 -11.31 -3.90 -0.42
CA LEU A 68 -9.89 -4.28 -0.36
C LEU A 68 -9.37 -4.89 -1.68
N SER A 69 -10.23 -5.61 -2.41
CA SER A 69 -9.89 -6.13 -3.74
C SER A 69 -9.72 -5.01 -4.75
N SER A 70 -10.63 -4.02 -4.76
CA SER A 70 -10.49 -2.83 -5.60
C SER A 70 -9.26 -2.01 -5.22
N LEU A 71 -8.98 -1.82 -3.93
CA LEU A 71 -7.77 -1.15 -3.46
C LEU A 71 -6.52 -1.85 -3.99
N ARG A 72 -6.48 -3.18 -3.92
CA ARG A 72 -5.38 -3.99 -4.45
C ARG A 72 -5.18 -3.73 -5.95
N THR A 73 -6.25 -3.79 -6.74
CA THR A 73 -6.20 -3.54 -8.18
C THR A 73 -5.73 -2.11 -8.50
N ILE A 74 -6.26 -1.10 -7.81
CA ILE A 74 -5.90 0.32 -8.06
C ILE A 74 -4.41 0.55 -7.80
N ILE A 75 -3.90 0.13 -6.64
CA ILE A 75 -2.49 0.33 -6.28
C ILE A 75 -1.58 -0.43 -7.25
N PHE A 76 -1.94 -1.68 -7.58
CA PHE A 76 -1.17 -2.48 -8.53
C PHE A 76 -1.11 -1.86 -9.93
N MET A 77 -2.24 -1.36 -10.45
CA MET A 77 -2.27 -0.68 -11.74
C MET A 77 -1.44 0.61 -11.73
N LYS A 78 -1.53 1.41 -10.66
CA LYS A 78 -0.70 2.62 -10.51
C LYS A 78 0.79 2.31 -10.49
N LEU A 79 1.20 1.25 -9.78
CA LEU A 79 2.58 0.77 -9.79
C LEU A 79 3.04 0.40 -11.21
N ILE A 80 2.24 -0.38 -11.95
CA ILE A 80 2.55 -0.74 -13.34
C ILE A 80 2.73 0.51 -14.21
N CYS A 81 1.80 1.47 -14.13
CA CYS A 81 1.89 2.71 -14.90
C CYS A 81 3.18 3.49 -14.59
N GLN A 82 3.59 3.55 -13.31
CA GLN A 82 4.84 4.21 -12.92
C GLN A 82 6.06 3.47 -13.47
N PHE A 83 6.10 2.14 -13.39
CA PHE A 83 7.20 1.35 -13.96
C PHE A 83 7.31 1.48 -15.48
N ILE A 84 6.17 1.55 -16.19
CA ILE A 84 6.15 1.79 -17.63
C ILE A 84 6.66 3.20 -17.94
N ASN A 85 6.19 4.22 -17.23
CA ASN A 85 6.65 5.61 -17.43
C ASN A 85 8.14 5.79 -17.15
N ILE A 86 8.69 5.10 -16.14
CA ILE A 86 10.13 5.11 -15.85
C ILE A 86 10.94 4.48 -17.00
N LYS A 87 10.42 3.42 -17.64
CA LYS A 87 11.11 2.75 -18.76
C LYS A 87 11.08 3.52 -20.08
N ILE A 88 10.15 4.45 -20.23
CA ILE A 88 9.98 5.25 -21.46
C ILE A 88 10.80 6.56 -21.41
N ARG A 89 11.41 6.86 -20.27
CA ARG A 89 12.25 8.06 -20.07
C ARG A 89 13.73 7.71 -20.04
#